data_AF-A0A7J8J7S8-F1
#
_entry.id   AF-A0A7J8J7S8-F1
#
_cell.length_a   1.000
_cell.length_b   1.000
_cell.length_c   1.000
_cell.angle_alpha   90.00
_cell.angle_beta   90.00
_cell.angle_gamma   90.00
#
_symmetry.space_group_name_H-M   'P 1'
#
loop_
_entity.id
_entity.type
_entity.pdbx_description
1 polymer ?
#
loop_
_entity_poly.entity_id
_entity_poly.type
_entity_poly.pdbx_seq_one_letter_code
_entity_poly.pdbx_strand_id
1 'polypeptide(L)'
;MHKVTDAQGDRCTRWRMHEMTDTQGDRCTRWRMHEMTDTQGDRCTRWRMREMTDTQGDRCTRWRMRKMTDTQGDRCTRWRMHEMTDTQGDRCTRWRMHKMTDTQGDRCTRWRMHKMTDTQGDRCTRWRMHKMTDTQGDRCTRWRMHEMTDTQGDRCTRWRMHKDGRCTR
;
A
#
# COMPACT_ATOMS: atom_id res chain seq x y z
N MET A 1 -17.86 7.18 23.16
CA MET A 1 -17.09 7.00 21.92
C MET A 1 -15.79 7.75 22.12
N HIS A 2 -14.63 7.08 22.16
CA HIS A 2 -13.36 7.77 22.42
C HIS A 2 -12.83 8.32 21.11
N LYS A 3 -12.80 9.66 21.03
CA LYS A 3 -12.16 10.45 19.98
C LYS A 3 -11.00 11.21 20.61
N VAL A 4 -9.91 11.37 19.87
CA VAL A 4 -8.83 12.29 20.22
C VAL A 4 -8.56 13.14 18.99
N THR A 5 -8.41 14.42 19.22
CA THR A 5 -7.89 15.41 18.29
C THR A 5 -6.54 15.84 18.84
N ASP A 6 -5.55 15.96 17.97
CA ASP A 6 -4.19 16.40 18.28
C ASP A 6 -3.43 15.46 19.23
N ALA A 7 -2.72 14.48 18.64
CA ALA A 7 -1.74 13.66 19.36
C ALA A 7 -0.33 13.93 18.81
N GLN A 8 0.58 14.39 19.66
CA GLN A 8 1.91 14.82 19.22
C GLN A 8 3.02 14.21 20.08
N GLY A 9 3.86 13.40 19.44
CA GLY A 9 5.04 12.82 20.06
C GLY A 9 4.75 11.77 21.13
N ASP A 10 3.54 11.22 21.16
CA ASP A 10 3.10 10.29 22.17
C ASP A 10 3.84 8.96 22.07
N ARG A 11 4.08 8.35 23.24
CA ARG A 11 4.68 7.03 23.34
C ARG A 11 3.79 6.12 24.14
N CYS A 12 3.30 5.07 23.49
CA CYS A 12 2.49 4.09 24.19
C CYS A 12 2.72 2.67 23.70
N THR A 13 2.26 1.71 24.50
CA THR A 13 2.27 0.31 24.09
C THR A 13 1.05 -0.03 23.23
N ARG A 14 -0.09 0.61 23.47
CA ARG A 14 -1.34 0.28 22.80
C ARG A 14 -2.30 1.44 22.78
N TRP A 15 -2.71 1.87 21.59
CA TRP A 15 -3.88 2.70 21.38
C TRP A 15 -5.08 1.84 20.99
N ARG A 16 -6.22 2.10 21.63
CA ARG A 16 -7.51 1.53 21.22
C ARG A 16 -8.60 2.58 21.33
N MET A 17 -8.89 3.23 20.22
CA MET A 17 -9.91 4.28 20.14
C MET A 17 -10.83 4.07 18.96
N HIS A 18 -11.89 4.87 18.90
CA HIS A 18 -12.78 4.86 17.74
C HIS A 18 -12.12 5.66 16.61
N GLU A 19 -11.74 6.89 16.91
CA GLU A 19 -11.33 7.89 15.93
C GLU A 19 -10.19 8.70 16.50
N MET A 20 -9.30 9.13 15.62
CA MET A 20 -8.22 10.04 15.96
C MET A 20 -7.90 10.91 14.75
N THR A 21 -7.70 12.20 14.97
CA THR A 21 -7.26 13.13 13.93
C THR A 21 -5.99 13.83 14.40
N ASP A 22 -5.20 14.28 13.43
CA ASP A 22 -4.03 15.13 13.65
C ASP A 22 -2.98 14.45 14.54
N THR A 23 -2.34 13.41 14.02
CA THR A 23 -1.23 12.74 14.71
C THR A 23 0.11 13.07 14.11
N GLN A 24 1.08 13.34 14.99
CA GLN A 24 2.41 13.70 14.54
C GLN A 24 3.51 13.07 15.39
N GLY A 25 4.32 12.23 14.77
CA GLY A 25 5.56 11.69 15.35
C GLY A 25 5.34 10.67 16.48
N ASP A 26 4.14 10.12 16.59
CA ASP A 26 3.76 9.17 17.62
C ASP A 26 4.47 7.83 17.46
N ARG A 27 4.65 7.14 18.59
CA ARG A 27 5.27 5.82 18.63
C ARG A 27 4.41 4.86 19.43
N CYS A 28 3.87 3.85 18.74
CA CYS A 28 3.05 2.84 19.36
C CYS A 28 3.52 1.43 19.01
N THR A 29 3.40 0.49 19.95
CA THR A 29 3.56 -0.93 19.56
C THR A 29 2.33 -1.45 18.81
N ARG A 30 1.12 -0.99 19.15
CA ARG A 30 -0.12 -1.48 18.53
C ARG A 30 -1.21 -0.43 18.51
N TRP A 31 -1.56 0.01 17.31
CA TRP A 31 -2.76 0.78 17.03
C TRP A 31 -3.92 -0.14 16.68
N ARG A 32 -5.05 0.03 17.35
CA ARG A 32 -6.33 -0.57 16.96
C ARG A 32 -7.42 0.48 16.97
N MET A 33 -7.67 1.07 15.80
CA MET A 33 -8.69 2.12 15.63
C MET A 33 -9.71 1.77 14.57
N HIS A 34 -10.83 2.49 14.54
CA HIS A 34 -11.75 2.40 13.42
C HIS A 34 -11.27 3.34 12.32
N GLU A 35 -11.08 4.61 12.67
CA GLU A 35 -10.73 5.67 11.72
C GLU A 35 -9.55 6.49 12.23
N MET A 36 -8.77 7.00 11.27
CA MET A 36 -7.67 7.92 11.54
C MET A 36 -7.42 8.83 10.34
N THR A 37 -7.21 10.11 10.61
CA THR A 37 -7.03 11.12 9.58
C THR A 37 -5.84 11.99 9.95
N ASP A 38 -5.12 12.49 8.95
CA ASP A 38 -4.01 13.44 9.11
C ASP A 38 -2.90 12.91 10.01
N THR A 39 -2.17 11.92 9.50
CA THR A 39 -1.08 11.27 10.24
C THR A 39 0.27 11.54 9.59
N GLN A 40 1.25 11.94 10.41
CA GLN A 40 2.55 12.30 9.88
C GLN A 40 3.72 11.76 10.73
N GLY A 41 4.54 10.93 10.11
CA GLY A 41 5.81 10.48 10.67
C GLY A 41 5.70 9.50 11.83
N ASP A 42 4.54 8.87 11.98
CA ASP A 42 4.24 7.93 13.06
C ASP A 42 4.97 6.61 12.86
N ARG A 43 5.24 5.94 13.99
CA ARG A 43 5.93 4.65 14.01
C ARG A 43 5.14 3.63 14.76
N CYS A 44 4.84 2.52 14.09
CA CYS A 44 4.13 1.41 14.70
C CYS A 44 4.71 0.03 14.41
N THR A 45 4.62 -0.88 15.37
CA THR A 45 4.84 -2.30 15.04
C THR A 45 3.65 -2.91 14.31
N ARG A 46 2.42 -2.53 14.69
CA ARG A 46 1.19 -3.10 14.12
C ARG A 46 0.04 -2.11 14.10
N TRP A 47 -0.35 -1.71 12.89
CA TRP A 47 -1.60 -1.02 12.64
C TRP A 47 -2.71 -2.02 12.33
N ARG A 48 -3.83 -1.90 13.04
CA ARG A 48 -5.09 -2.58 12.67
C ARG A 48 -6.21 -1.57 12.66
N MET A 49 -6.57 -1.11 11.47
CA MET A 49 -7.58 -0.08 11.28
C MET A 49 -8.66 -0.49 10.29
N ARG A 50 -9.77 0.25 10.27
CA ARG A 50 -10.75 0.11 9.20
C ARG A 50 -10.39 1.09 8.09
N GLU A 51 -10.26 2.37 8.41
CA GLU A 51 -10.09 3.45 7.44
C GLU A 51 -8.99 4.37 7.91
N MET A 52 -8.23 4.89 6.96
CA MET A 52 -7.15 5.82 7.20
C MET A 52 -6.99 6.72 5.99
N THR A 53 -6.81 8.01 6.23
CA THR A 53 -6.77 9.04 5.19
C THR A 53 -5.64 10.00 5.53
N ASP A 54 -4.99 10.56 4.51
CA ASP A 54 -3.96 11.59 4.65
C ASP A 54 -2.79 11.12 5.54
N THR A 55 -1.98 10.22 5.00
CA THR A 55 -0.84 9.64 5.72
C THR A 55 0.48 9.98 5.04
N GLN A 56 1.45 10.42 5.82
CA GLN A 56 2.73 10.85 5.26
C GLN A 56 3.93 10.39 6.09
N GLY A 57 4.81 9.61 5.45
CA GLY A 57 6.12 9.26 6.00
C GLY A 57 6.07 8.28 7.16
N ASP A 58 4.96 7.57 7.33
CA ASP A 58 4.73 6.63 8.40
C ASP A 58 5.56 5.36 8.23
N ARG A 59 5.88 4.73 9.36
CA ARG A 59 6.67 3.49 9.37
C ARG A 59 5.97 2.42 10.16
N CYS A 60 5.70 1.29 9.51
CA CYS A 60 5.12 0.14 10.18
C CYS A 60 5.76 -1.20 9.86
N THR A 61 5.83 -2.10 10.84
CA THR A 61 6.17 -3.50 10.50
C THR A 61 4.99 -4.21 9.82
N ARG A 62 3.74 -3.92 10.22
CA ARG A 62 2.56 -4.58 9.67
C ARG A 62 1.33 -3.68 9.68
N TRP A 63 0.88 -3.34 8.49
CA TRP A 63 -0.44 -2.76 8.27
C TRP A 63 -1.47 -3.85 8.00
N ARG A 64 -2.61 -3.75 8.69
CA ARG A 64 -3.82 -4.51 8.36
C ARG A 64 -5.01 -3.56 8.36
N MET A 65 -5.44 -3.14 7.18
CA MET A 65 -6.52 -2.16 7.03
C MET A 65 -7.56 -2.59 6.01
N ARG A 66 -8.74 -1.95 6.03
CA ARG A 66 -9.75 -2.15 5.00
C ARG A 66 -9.53 -1.14 3.88
N LYS A 67 -9.55 0.15 4.19
CA LYS A 67 -9.35 1.23 3.23
C LYS A 67 -8.19 2.11 3.66
N MET A 68 -7.47 2.63 2.68
CA MET A 68 -6.51 3.71 2.86
C MET A 68 -6.57 4.63 1.65
N THR A 69 -6.48 5.93 1.88
CA THR A 69 -6.54 6.96 0.84
C THR A 69 -5.44 7.98 1.12
N ASP A 70 -4.86 8.56 0.09
CA ASP A 70 -3.91 9.68 0.19
C ASP A 70 -2.70 9.33 1.06
N THR A 71 -1.81 8.51 0.50
CA THR A 71 -0.62 8.01 1.20
C THR A 71 0.65 8.40 0.49
N GLN A 72 1.63 8.90 1.25
CA GLN A 72 2.87 9.37 0.67
C GLN A 72 4.11 8.97 1.48
N GLY A 73 5.02 8.26 0.83
CA GLY A 73 6.37 7.99 1.34
C GLY A 73 6.41 7.01 2.52
N ASP A 74 5.35 6.25 2.71
CA ASP A 74 5.20 5.29 3.79
C ASP A 74 6.09 4.07 3.61
N ARG A 75 6.48 3.48 4.73
CA ARG A 75 7.35 2.29 4.74
C ARG A 75 6.76 1.17 5.55
N CYS A 76 6.59 0.02 4.90
CA CYS A 76 6.15 -1.18 5.59
C CYS A 76 6.94 -2.45 5.29
N THR A 77 7.02 -3.37 6.24
CA THR A 77 7.43 -4.74 5.90
C THR A 77 6.29 -5.53 5.26
N ARG A 78 5.05 -5.32 5.70
CA ARG A 78 3.89 -6.07 5.22
C ARG A 78 2.60 -5.25 5.25
N TRP A 79 2.11 -4.94 4.06
CA TRP A 79 0.75 -4.45 3.85
C TRP A 79 -0.22 -5.61 3.63
N ARG A 80 -1.33 -5.59 4.37
CA ARG A 80 -2.51 -6.42 4.07
C ARG A 80 -3.73 -5.52 4.07
N MET A 81 -4.21 -5.18 2.89
CA MET A 81 -5.31 -4.23 2.71
C MET A 81 -6.40 -4.79 1.79
N HIS A 82 -7.59 -4.21 1.86
CA HIS A 82 -8.62 -4.46 0.86
C HIS A 82 -8.50 -3.45 -0.28
N GLU A 83 -8.55 -2.15 0.02
CA GLU A 83 -8.52 -1.09 -0.97
C GLU A 83 -7.55 0.01 -0.57
N MET A 84 -6.86 0.53 -1.58
CA MET A 84 -5.94 1.63 -1.46
C MET A 84 -6.07 2.52 -2.69
N THR A 85 -6.07 3.83 -2.49
CA THR A 85 -6.19 4.83 -3.55
C THR A 85 -5.19 5.95 -3.27
N ASP A 86 -4.66 6.56 -4.32
CA ASP A 86 -3.80 7.75 -4.25
C ASP A 86 -2.55 7.51 -3.41
N THR A 87 -1.61 6.77 -3.99
CA THR A 87 -0.38 6.35 -3.31
C THR A 87 0.85 6.81 -4.05
N GLN A 88 1.82 7.34 -3.30
CA GLN A 88 3.03 7.88 -3.92
C GLN A 88 4.30 7.56 -3.13
N GLY A 89 5.23 6.88 -3.79
CA GLY A 89 6.60 6.70 -3.31
C GLY A 89 6.73 5.74 -2.12
N ASP A 90 5.73 4.89 -1.91
CA ASP A 90 5.68 3.94 -0.81
C ASP A 90 6.65 2.79 -1.01
N ARG A 91 7.10 2.23 0.12
CA ARG A 91 8.06 1.12 0.11
C ARG A 91 7.57 -0.03 0.96
N CYS A 92 7.49 -1.20 0.34
CA CYS A 92 7.14 -2.42 1.06
C CYS A 92 8.00 -3.64 0.74
N THR A 93 8.17 -4.55 1.70
CA THR A 93 8.67 -5.90 1.35
C THR A 93 7.57 -6.77 0.73
N ARG A 94 6.33 -6.64 1.20
CA ARG A 94 5.22 -7.47 0.75
C ARG A 94 3.88 -6.74 0.80
N TRP A 95 3.32 -6.51 -0.38
CA TRP A 95 1.93 -6.10 -0.54
C TRP A 95 1.04 -7.32 -0.75
N ARG A 96 -0.05 -7.39 0.02
CA ARG A 96 -1.18 -8.27 -0.26
C ARG A 96 -2.46 -7.43 -0.26
N MET A 97 -2.98 -7.14 -1.44
CA MET A 97 -4.12 -6.24 -1.60
C MET A 97 -5.18 -6.83 -2.52
N HIS A 98 -6.41 -6.33 -2.39
CA HIS A 98 -7.48 -6.67 -3.32
C HIS A 98 -7.51 -5.64 -4.46
N LYS A 99 -7.66 -4.36 -4.17
CA LYS A 99 -7.70 -3.30 -5.15
C LYS A 99 -6.68 -2.21 -4.81
N MET A 100 -6.08 -1.66 -5.85
CA MET A 100 -5.25 -0.46 -5.79
C MET A 100 -5.51 0.39 -7.03
N THR A 101 -5.61 1.69 -6.83
CA THR A 101 -5.83 2.68 -7.89
C THR A 101 -4.86 3.84 -7.67
N ASP A 102 -4.41 4.49 -8.74
CA ASP A 102 -3.64 5.74 -8.69
C ASP A 102 -2.35 5.60 -7.88
N THR A 103 -1.38 4.86 -8.43
CA THR A 103 -0.10 4.58 -7.78
C THR A 103 1.06 5.15 -8.56
N GLN A 104 2.01 5.76 -7.84
CA GLN A 104 3.17 6.36 -8.48
C GLN A 104 4.47 6.12 -7.72
N GLY A 105 5.42 5.48 -8.39
CA GLY A 105 6.81 5.37 -7.93
C GLY A 105 7.01 4.43 -6.74
N ASP A 106 6.06 3.54 -6.49
CA ASP A 106 6.07 2.59 -5.40
C ASP A 106 7.10 1.49 -5.60
N ARG A 107 7.64 0.97 -4.50
CA ARG A 107 8.66 -0.08 -4.53
C ARG A 107 8.26 -1.25 -3.65
N CYS A 108 8.26 -2.44 -4.24
CA CYS A 108 8.03 -3.65 -3.47
C CYS A 108 8.96 -4.82 -3.80
N THR A 109 9.25 -5.69 -2.85
CA THR A 109 9.86 -6.99 -3.22
C THR A 109 8.83 -7.96 -3.80
N ARG A 110 7.59 -7.94 -3.28
CA ARG A 110 6.53 -8.87 -3.71
C ARG A 110 5.14 -8.23 -3.66
N TRP A 111 4.55 -8.05 -4.83
CA TRP A 111 3.13 -7.73 -4.99
C TRP A 111 2.30 -9.01 -5.13
N ARG A 112 1.23 -9.12 -4.35
CA ARG A 112 0.13 -10.05 -4.60
C ARG A 112 -1.17 -9.28 -4.58
N MET A 113 -1.77 -9.10 -5.75
CA MET A 113 -2.91 -8.21 -5.94
C MET A 113 -4.00 -8.87 -6.76
N HIS A 114 -5.25 -8.42 -6.59
CA HIS A 114 -6.33 -8.82 -7.48
C HIS A 114 -6.48 -7.80 -8.63
N LYS A 115 -6.72 -6.52 -8.34
CA LYS A 115 -6.84 -5.47 -9.36
C LYS A 115 -5.90 -4.30 -9.06
N MET A 116 -5.24 -3.83 -10.11
CA MET A 116 -4.45 -2.60 -10.13
C MET A 116 -4.88 -1.75 -11.32
N THR A 117 -4.97 -0.44 -11.13
CA THR A 117 -5.40 0.50 -12.18
C THR A 117 -4.63 1.81 -11.99
N ASP A 118 -4.24 2.45 -13.09
CA ASP A 118 -3.54 3.74 -13.10
C ASP A 118 -2.23 3.71 -12.30
N THR A 119 -1.24 2.97 -12.81
CA THR A 119 0.08 2.82 -12.17
C THR A 119 1.20 3.42 -12.99
N GLN A 120 2.12 4.11 -12.33
CA GLN A 120 3.24 4.76 -13.01
C GLN A 120 4.57 4.61 -12.27
N GLY A 121 5.55 4.02 -12.95
CA GLY A 121 6.95 3.99 -12.51
C GLY A 121 7.23 3.06 -11.32
N ASP A 122 6.33 2.13 -11.03
CA ASP A 122 6.42 1.20 -9.92
C ASP A 122 7.50 0.13 -10.16
N ARG A 123 8.13 -0.32 -9.09
CA ARG A 123 9.23 -1.29 -9.17
C ARG A 123 9.00 -2.48 -8.26
N CYS A 124 9.24 -3.68 -8.78
CA CYS A 124 9.24 -4.85 -7.93
C CYS A 124 10.06 -6.04 -8.39
N THR A 125 10.45 -6.91 -7.47
CA THR A 125 11.07 -8.18 -7.85
C THR A 125 10.05 -9.19 -8.38
N ARG A 126 8.84 -9.25 -7.80
CA ARG A 126 7.82 -10.24 -8.18
C ARG A 126 6.41 -9.69 -8.09
N TRP A 127 5.70 -9.67 -9.22
CA TRP A 127 4.27 -9.43 -9.24
C TRP A 127 3.50 -10.73 -9.45
N ARG A 128 2.43 -10.87 -8.68
CA ARG A 128 1.37 -11.84 -8.95
C ARG A 128 0.05 -11.09 -8.91
N MET A 129 -0.54 -10.85 -10.07
CA MET A 129 -1.78 -10.09 -10.21
C MET A 129 -2.84 -10.84 -10.99
N HIS A 130 -4.10 -10.49 -10.77
CA HIS A 130 -5.19 -10.96 -11.63
C HIS A 130 -5.40 -9.99 -12.78
N LYS A 131 -5.72 -8.72 -12.50
CA LYS A 131 -5.95 -7.69 -13.52
C LYS A 131 -5.06 -6.46 -13.29
N MET A 132 -4.55 -5.92 -14.39
CA MET A 132 -3.82 -4.66 -14.48
C MET A 132 -4.35 -3.86 -15.66
N THR A 133 -4.53 -2.56 -15.48
CA THR A 133 -5.06 -1.64 -16.49
C THR A 133 -4.34 -0.31 -16.33
N ASP A 134 -4.02 0.36 -17.44
CA ASP A 134 -3.41 1.70 -17.46
C ASP A 134 -2.10 1.77 -16.66
N THR A 135 -1.04 1.16 -17.20
CA THR A 135 0.28 1.06 -16.55
C THR A 135 1.38 1.66 -17.40
N GLN A 136 2.25 2.46 -16.79
CA GLN A 136 3.30 3.17 -17.50
C GLN A 136 4.67 3.15 -16.78
N GLY A 137 5.68 2.60 -17.44
CA GLY A 137 7.08 2.65 -17.00
C GLY A 137 7.42 1.74 -15.81
N ASP A 138 6.57 0.76 -15.51
CA ASP A 138 6.73 -0.19 -14.41
C ASP A 138 7.85 -1.19 -14.70
N ARG A 139 8.55 -1.62 -13.65
CA ARG A 139 9.69 -2.55 -13.77
C ARG A 139 9.54 -3.75 -12.86
N CYS A 140 9.70 -4.95 -13.43
CA CYS A 140 9.73 -6.16 -12.62
C CYS A 140 10.65 -7.28 -13.08
N THR A 141 11.30 -7.97 -12.15
CA THR A 141 12.05 -9.19 -12.50
C THR A 141 11.13 -10.34 -12.92
N ARG A 142 9.97 -10.50 -12.27
CA ARG A 142 9.04 -11.61 -12.56
C ARG A 142 7.58 -11.20 -12.46
N TRP A 143 6.88 -11.34 -13.56
CA TRP A 143 5.44 -11.16 -13.67
C TRP A 143 4.69 -12.48 -13.81
N ARG A 144 3.61 -12.61 -13.04
CA ARG A 144 2.56 -13.60 -13.26
C ARG A 144 1.21 -12.87 -13.24
N MET A 145 0.53 -12.82 -14.37
CA MET A 145 -0.71 -12.08 -14.54
C MET A 145 -1.79 -12.92 -15.19
N HIS A 146 -3.06 -12.52 -15.06
CA HIS A 146 -4.16 -13.09 -15.82
C HIS A 146 -4.57 -12.15 -16.96
N GLU A 147 -4.78 -10.87 -16.67
CA GLU A 147 -5.24 -9.87 -17.63
C GLU A 147 -4.42 -8.58 -17.50
N MET A 148 -4.03 -8.00 -18.64
CA MET A 148 -3.31 -6.73 -18.74
C MET A 148 -3.87 -5.94 -19.93
N THR A 149 -4.21 -4.67 -19.70
CA THR A 149 -4.67 -3.74 -20.74
C THR A 149 -3.89 -2.43 -20.62
N ASP A 150 -3.61 -1.78 -21.76
CA ASP A 150 -3.07 -0.42 -21.81
C ASP A 150 -1.76 -0.23 -21.02
N THR A 151 -0.72 -0.97 -21.44
CA THR A 151 0.64 -0.91 -20.88
C THR A 151 1.60 -0.17 -21.82
N GLN A 152 2.40 0.75 -21.28
CA GLN A 152 3.40 1.47 -22.04
C GLN A 152 4.75 1.58 -21.30
N GLY A 153 5.83 1.16 -21.96
CA GLY A 153 7.19 1.36 -21.44
C GLY A 153 7.58 0.46 -20.27
N ASP A 154 6.74 -0.52 -19.93
CA ASP A 154 7.00 -1.46 -18.85
C ASP A 154 8.10 -2.47 -19.22
N ARG A 155 8.85 -2.93 -18.22
CA ARG A 155 9.97 -3.85 -18.42
C ARG A 155 9.89 -5.03 -17.49
N CYS A 156 9.99 -6.25 -18.04
CA CYS A 156 10.18 -7.44 -17.23
C CYS A 156 11.20 -8.44 -17.75
N THR A 157 11.85 -9.17 -16.83
CA THR A 157 12.82 -10.23 -17.19
C THR A 157 12.15 -11.58 -17.44
N ARG A 158 11.05 -11.86 -16.73
CA ARG A 158 10.27 -13.09 -16.87
C ARG A 158 8.78 -12.81 -16.77
N TRP A 159 8.01 -13.29 -17.73
CA TRP A 159 6.57 -13.09 -17.79
C TRP A 159 5.80 -14.40 -18.03
N ARG A 160 4.63 -14.52 -17.38
CA ARG A 160 3.60 -15.53 -17.63
C ARG A 160 2.20 -14.89 -17.57
N MET A 161 1.37 -15.13 -18.59
CA MET A 161 -0.02 -14.66 -18.72
C MET A 161 -0.97 -15.82 -19.08
N HIS A 162 -2.23 -15.79 -18.62
CA HIS A 162 -3.23 -16.82 -18.92
C HIS A 162 -4.55 -16.18 -19.38
N LYS A 163 -5.06 -16.66 -20.54
CA LYS A 163 -6.16 -16.19 -21.41
C LYS A 163 -5.73 -15.17 -22.50
N ASP A 164 -5.55 -15.74 -23.70
CA ASP A 164 -5.59 -15.18 -25.06
C ASP A 164 -4.59 -14.09 -25.50
N GLY A 165 -3.31 -14.49 -25.55
CA GLY A 165 -2.25 -13.80 -26.30
C GLY A 165 -0.87 -14.16 -25.77
N ARG A 166 -0.28 -15.26 -26.25
CA ARG A 166 0.93 -15.88 -25.64
C ARG A 166 2.08 -14.89 -25.47
N CYS A 167 2.72 -14.90 -24.30
CA CYS A 167 4.15 -14.62 -24.23
C CYS A 167 4.82 -15.44 -23.12
N THR A 168 5.89 -16.15 -23.50
CA THR A 168 6.82 -16.86 -22.62
C THR A 168 8.24 -16.40 -22.90
N ARG A 169 8.77 -15.52 -22.04
CA ARG A 169 10.11 -15.62 -21.44
C ARG A 169 10.11 -14.86 -20.13
#